data_AF-A0A538T9L6-F1
#
_entry.id   AF-A0A538T9L6-F1
#
_cell.length_a   1.000
_cell.length_b   1.000
_cell.length_c   1.000
_cell.angle_alpha   90.00
_cell.angle_beta   90.00
_cell.angle_gamma   90.00
#
_symmetry.space_group_name_H-M   'P 1'
#
loop_
_entity.id
_entity.type
_entity.pdbx_description
1 polymer ?
#
loop_
_entity_poly.entity_id
_entity_poly.type
_entity_poly.pdbx_seq_one_letter_code
_entity_poly.pdbx_strand_id
1 'polypeptide(L)'
;MKSALVFAAALAAAWQCAALPCRAQTNAGTLYSLSSPPSEFEWGCFGPCECPVLIRTPLDGSFVLRPSHSDPFFTYYDVLDVRWKIPGDGGPVTIAGSGTYRRGGEVAVEEELALDLSFDGAPAQHFTSGLKPPGAVFPRIETRISLHQEYCHDSVLAVVAKPAAVTAAEGGSRATPIIATPNPFATATTIGFTMPHEGLATLRVFDLGGRRARTLLDRARLPEGPIARSWDGRRDDGLEAPPGLYLARLDTAVGRVTRILVKLR
;
A
#
# COMPACT_ATOMS: atom_id res chain seq x y z
N MET A 1 -38.93 7.20 -83.36
CA MET A 1 -39.37 5.81 -83.10
C MET A 1 -38.61 5.29 -81.89
N LYS A 2 -39.31 4.93 -80.80
CA LYS A 2 -38.90 4.05 -79.66
C LYS A 2 -37.70 4.57 -78.82
N SER A 3 -37.65 4.60 -77.49
CA SER A 3 -38.38 3.98 -76.37
C SER A 3 -37.90 4.67 -75.06
N ALA A 4 -38.81 4.97 -74.12
CA ALA A 4 -38.99 4.32 -72.82
C ALA A 4 -38.30 5.00 -71.60
N LEU A 5 -39.15 5.40 -70.64
CA LEU A 5 -38.81 5.76 -69.26
C LEU A 5 -38.29 4.54 -68.48
N VAL A 6 -37.32 4.74 -67.59
CA VAL A 6 -37.17 3.94 -66.36
C VAL A 6 -36.73 4.84 -65.21
N PHE A 7 -37.51 4.81 -64.12
CA PHE A 7 -37.26 5.44 -62.82
C PHE A 7 -36.05 4.79 -62.13
N ALA A 8 -35.08 5.60 -61.68
CA ALA A 8 -34.02 5.14 -60.78
C ALA A 8 -34.43 5.45 -59.33
N ALA A 9 -34.82 4.41 -58.59
CA ALA A 9 -34.87 4.41 -57.13
C ALA A 9 -33.59 3.72 -56.63
N ALA A 10 -32.75 4.42 -55.87
CA ALA A 10 -31.60 3.83 -55.20
C ALA A 10 -31.61 4.23 -53.73
N LEU A 11 -31.78 3.20 -52.90
CA LEU A 11 -31.84 3.15 -51.45
C LEU A 11 -30.74 3.93 -50.73
N ALA A 12 -31.13 4.74 -49.75
CA ALA A 12 -30.23 5.26 -48.73
C ALA A 12 -29.84 4.12 -47.78
N ALA A 13 -28.61 3.62 -47.91
CA ALA A 13 -28.02 2.72 -46.92
C ALA A 13 -27.50 3.56 -45.75
N ALA A 14 -28.28 3.62 -44.67
CA ALA A 14 -27.82 4.15 -43.40
C ALA A 14 -26.78 3.19 -42.80
N TRP A 15 -25.50 3.55 -42.84
CA TRP A 15 -24.48 2.88 -42.06
C TRP A 15 -24.65 3.28 -40.58
N GLN A 16 -25.28 2.41 -39.80
CA GLN A 16 -25.14 2.47 -38.35
C GLN A 16 -23.67 2.20 -37.99
N CYS A 17 -22.96 3.26 -37.59
CA CYS A 17 -21.76 3.13 -36.77
C CYS A 17 -22.16 2.50 -35.42
N ALA A 18 -22.17 1.18 -35.35
CA ALA A 18 -22.12 0.47 -34.08
C ALA A 18 -20.70 0.67 -33.52
N ALA A 19 -20.49 1.74 -32.76
CA ALA A 19 -19.31 1.90 -31.94
C ALA A 19 -19.30 0.74 -30.94
N LEU A 20 -18.44 -0.26 -31.17
CA LEU A 20 -18.13 -1.26 -30.18
C LEU A 20 -17.64 -0.52 -28.92
N PRO A 21 -18.21 -0.77 -27.73
CA PRO A 21 -17.63 -0.24 -26.51
C PRO A 21 -16.23 -0.85 -26.39
N CYS A 22 -15.22 -0.01 -26.55
CA CYS A 22 -13.84 -0.35 -26.28
C CYS A 22 -13.78 -0.72 -24.79
N ARG A 23 -13.75 -2.04 -24.49
CA ARG A 23 -13.41 -2.51 -23.15
C ARG A 23 -11.96 -2.10 -22.93
N ALA A 24 -11.74 -1.02 -22.19
CA ALA A 24 -10.44 -0.72 -21.63
C ALA A 24 -10.02 -1.93 -20.80
N GLN A 25 -9.08 -2.72 -21.32
CA GLN A 25 -8.40 -3.75 -20.55
C GLN A 25 -7.59 -3.01 -19.47
N THR A 26 -8.14 -2.95 -18.27
CA THR A 26 -7.38 -2.48 -17.11
C THR A 26 -6.40 -3.59 -16.75
N ASN A 27 -5.13 -3.41 -17.09
CA ASN A 27 -4.06 -4.28 -16.59
C ASN A 27 -4.03 -4.16 -15.07
N ALA A 28 -4.54 -5.19 -14.38
CA ALA A 28 -4.59 -5.22 -12.93
C ALA A 28 -3.16 -5.35 -12.37
N GLY A 29 -2.82 -4.51 -11.39
CA GLY A 29 -1.54 -4.59 -10.68
C GLY A 29 -1.48 -5.82 -9.76
N THR A 30 -0.29 -6.37 -9.59
CA THR A 30 -0.02 -7.50 -8.68
C THR A 30 0.64 -6.96 -7.41
N LEU A 31 0.13 -7.33 -6.23
CA LEU A 31 0.78 -6.98 -4.95
C LEU A 31 2.04 -7.84 -4.75
N TYR A 32 3.14 -7.19 -4.44
CA TYR A 32 4.42 -7.80 -4.10
C TYR A 32 4.72 -7.54 -2.63
N SER A 33 5.16 -8.57 -1.91
CA SER A 33 5.57 -8.46 -0.51
C SER A 33 7.08 -8.68 -0.38
N LEU A 34 7.72 -7.85 0.45
CA LEU A 34 9.12 -8.01 0.81
C LEU A 34 9.29 -9.23 1.70
N SER A 35 10.34 -10.01 1.45
CA SER A 35 10.78 -11.06 2.38
C SER A 35 11.74 -10.40 3.38
N SER A 36 11.35 -10.24 4.65
CA SER A 36 12.13 -9.55 5.68
C SER A 36 12.52 -10.50 6.82
N PRO A 37 13.81 -10.89 6.95
CA PRO A 37 14.90 -10.86 5.97
C PRO A 37 14.59 -11.75 4.72
N PRO A 38 15.34 -11.66 3.60
CA PRO A 38 16.61 -10.94 3.38
C PRO A 38 16.49 -9.50 2.83
N SER A 39 15.31 -8.88 2.83
CA SER A 39 15.17 -7.47 2.46
C SER A 39 15.70 -6.60 3.59
N GLU A 40 16.59 -5.66 3.26
CA GLU A 40 17.34 -4.87 4.23
C GLU A 40 17.53 -3.43 3.73
N PHE A 41 17.55 -2.49 4.66
CA PHE A 41 18.07 -1.15 4.47
C PHE A 41 19.50 -1.09 4.99
N GLU A 42 20.39 -0.54 4.18
CA GLU A 42 21.79 -0.34 4.51
C GLU A 42 22.15 1.14 4.40
N TRP A 43 22.82 1.67 5.42
CA TRP A 43 23.36 3.01 5.41
C TRP A 43 24.79 3.00 5.92
N GLY A 44 25.68 3.66 5.19
CA GLY A 44 27.08 3.78 5.58
C GLY A 44 28.00 3.78 4.38
N CYS A 45 29.20 3.24 4.58
CA CYS A 45 30.23 3.25 3.55
C CYS A 45 30.28 1.98 2.70
N PHE A 46 30.50 2.18 1.40
CA PHE A 46 30.62 1.16 0.38
C PHE A 46 31.93 1.33 -0.38
N GLY A 47 32.45 0.24 -0.96
CA GLY A 47 33.70 0.28 -1.72
C GLY A 47 33.63 1.35 -2.82
N PRO A 48 34.67 2.20 -3.00
CA PRO A 48 36.07 2.04 -2.58
C PRO A 48 36.45 2.70 -1.23
N CYS A 49 35.49 3.24 -0.47
CA CYS A 49 35.77 3.88 0.81
C CYS A 49 35.78 2.83 1.96
N GLU A 50 36.93 2.55 2.57
CA GLU A 50 37.04 1.71 3.77
C GLU A 50 36.62 2.50 5.03
N CYS A 51 35.40 2.28 5.54
CA CYS A 51 34.97 2.75 6.87
C CYS A 51 34.22 1.63 7.62
N PRO A 52 34.33 1.54 8.95
CA PRO A 52 33.77 0.43 9.73
C PRO A 52 32.25 0.54 10.02
N VAL A 53 31.55 1.58 9.56
CA VAL A 53 30.14 1.81 9.89
C VAL A 53 29.26 1.42 8.71
N LEU A 54 28.63 0.24 8.83
CA LEU A 54 27.55 -0.22 7.97
C LEU A 54 26.39 -0.63 8.89
N ILE A 55 25.33 0.17 8.91
CA ILE A 55 24.11 -0.16 9.65
C ILE A 55 23.21 -0.94 8.71
N ARG A 56 22.80 -2.14 9.12
CA ARG A 56 21.85 -2.98 8.39
C ARG A 56 20.62 -3.22 9.24
N THR A 57 19.46 -2.96 8.66
CA THR A 57 18.19 -3.13 9.34
C THR A 57 17.19 -3.81 8.42
N PRO A 58 16.36 -4.75 8.92
CA PRO A 58 15.34 -5.38 8.08
C PRO A 58 14.39 -4.37 7.43
N LEU A 59 13.99 -4.65 6.20
CA LEU A 59 13.05 -3.83 5.43
C LEU A 59 11.77 -4.62 5.18
N ASP A 60 10.67 -4.18 5.77
CA ASP A 60 9.36 -4.82 5.66
C ASP A 60 8.41 -3.99 4.80
N GLY A 61 7.50 -4.64 4.07
CA GLY A 61 6.39 -3.95 3.42
C GLY A 61 5.99 -4.55 2.07
N SER A 62 5.36 -3.73 1.26
CA SER A 62 4.82 -4.15 -0.04
C SER A 62 4.83 -3.02 -1.08
N PHE A 63 4.66 -3.39 -2.34
CA PHE A 63 4.36 -2.48 -3.44
C PHE A 63 3.46 -3.18 -4.47
N VAL A 64 2.85 -2.42 -5.37
CA VAL A 64 2.06 -2.95 -6.49
C VAL A 64 2.87 -2.86 -7.76
N LEU A 65 3.04 -3.97 -8.45
CA LEU A 65 3.67 -4.04 -9.77
C LEU A 65 2.59 -4.16 -10.84
N ARG A 66 2.45 -3.14 -11.69
CA ARG A 66 1.43 -3.11 -12.76
C ARG A 66 2.10 -3.13 -14.13
N PRO A 67 1.74 -4.07 -15.03
CA PRO A 67 2.22 -4.02 -16.42
C PRO A 67 1.83 -2.70 -17.09
N SER A 68 2.81 -2.05 -17.70
CA SER A 68 2.64 -0.75 -18.37
C SER A 68 2.63 -0.94 -19.89
N HIS A 69 3.79 -1.30 -20.46
CA HIS A 69 3.98 -1.54 -21.89
C HIS A 69 5.18 -2.48 -22.10
N SER A 70 5.47 -2.84 -23.34
CA SER A 70 6.65 -3.63 -23.70
C SER A 70 7.20 -3.19 -25.04
N ASP A 71 8.52 -3.31 -25.21
CA ASP A 71 9.22 -3.19 -26.48
C ASP A 71 9.95 -4.53 -26.80
N PRO A 72 10.65 -4.66 -27.93
CA PRO A 72 11.35 -5.91 -28.29
C PRO A 72 12.42 -6.38 -27.30
N PHE A 73 12.93 -5.48 -26.45
CA PHE A 73 13.99 -5.75 -25.50
C PHE A 73 13.45 -5.88 -24.07
N PHE A 74 12.50 -5.03 -23.67
CA PHE A 74 12.05 -4.89 -22.29
C PHE A 74 10.53 -4.97 -22.12
N THR A 75 10.09 -5.59 -21.04
CA THR A 75 8.76 -5.40 -20.46
C THR A 75 8.85 -4.36 -19.34
N TYR A 76 7.96 -3.37 -19.37
CA TYR A 76 7.92 -2.27 -18.43
C TYR A 76 6.72 -2.38 -17.50
N TYR A 77 6.96 -2.01 -16.24
CA TYR A 77 5.98 -2.05 -15.16
C TYR A 77 6.00 -0.73 -14.41
N ASP A 78 4.82 -0.25 -14.03
CA ASP A 78 4.68 0.78 -13.02
C ASP A 78 4.84 0.13 -11.64
N VAL A 79 5.65 0.73 -10.77
CA VAL A 79 5.74 0.39 -9.36
C VAL A 79 4.96 1.43 -8.58
N LEU A 80 3.87 0.99 -7.94
CA LEU A 80 2.90 1.84 -7.28
C LEU A 80 2.78 1.49 -5.80
N ASP A 81 2.24 2.40 -5.00
CA ASP A 81 1.90 2.15 -3.60
C ASP A 81 3.04 1.51 -2.79
N VAL A 82 4.28 1.99 -2.97
CA VAL A 82 5.39 1.55 -2.13
C VAL A 82 5.06 1.95 -0.70
N ARG A 83 5.01 0.96 0.19
CA ARG A 83 4.73 1.12 1.62
C ARG A 83 5.68 0.22 2.39
N TRP A 84 6.86 0.74 2.69
CA TRP A 84 7.87 0.03 3.45
C TRP A 84 8.10 0.64 4.82
N LYS A 85 8.74 -0.11 5.69
CA LYS A 85 9.10 0.32 7.04
C LYS A 85 10.44 -0.27 7.44
N ILE A 86 11.21 0.54 8.15
CA ILE A 86 12.43 0.12 8.84
C ILE A 86 12.14 0.18 10.34
N PRO A 87 12.32 -0.91 11.12
CA PRO A 87 12.17 -0.86 12.56
C PRO A 87 13.23 0.06 13.19
N GLY A 88 12.84 0.79 14.23
CA GLY A 88 13.74 1.67 14.98
C GLY A 88 13.25 1.88 16.41
N ASP A 89 14.18 2.21 17.32
CA ASP A 89 13.90 2.36 18.76
C ASP A 89 12.94 3.52 19.08
N GLY A 90 12.87 4.52 18.18
CA GLY A 90 11.95 5.66 18.26
C GLY A 90 10.61 5.45 17.55
N GLY A 91 10.32 4.24 17.06
CA GLY A 91 9.22 3.94 16.14
C GLY A 91 9.73 3.60 14.73
N PRO A 92 8.91 2.94 13.89
CA PRO A 92 9.34 2.56 12.56
C PRO A 92 9.45 3.78 11.64
N VAL A 93 10.58 3.90 10.93
CA VAL A 93 10.71 4.83 9.81
C VAL A 93 9.85 4.33 8.67
N THR A 94 8.95 5.17 8.18
CA THR A 94 8.04 4.84 7.08
C THR A 94 8.63 5.30 5.76
N ILE A 95 8.53 4.45 4.74
CA ILE A 95 9.00 4.75 3.39
C ILE A 95 7.82 4.61 2.44
N ALA A 96 7.57 5.67 1.68
CA ALA A 96 6.51 5.71 0.68
C ALA A 96 7.02 6.20 -0.67
N GLY A 97 6.41 5.76 -1.76
CA GLY A 97 6.86 6.17 -3.09
C GLY A 97 6.26 5.39 -4.23
N SER A 98 6.87 5.57 -5.39
CA SER A 98 6.50 4.93 -6.66
C SER A 98 7.68 4.99 -7.62
N GLY A 99 7.58 4.28 -8.75
CA GLY A 99 8.56 4.40 -9.81
C GLY A 99 8.30 3.37 -10.90
N THR A 100 9.37 2.82 -11.46
CA THR A 100 9.30 1.91 -12.61
C THR A 100 10.20 0.70 -12.41
N TYR A 101 9.79 -0.41 -13.02
CA TYR A 101 10.61 -1.60 -13.17
C TYR A 101 10.62 -2.00 -14.63
N ARG A 102 11.79 -2.23 -15.20
CA ARG A 102 11.92 -2.83 -16.54
C ARG A 102 12.74 -4.10 -16.45
N ARG A 103 12.34 -5.08 -17.24
CA ARG A 103 13.02 -6.37 -17.31
C ARG A 103 13.03 -6.86 -18.74
N GLY A 104 14.22 -7.21 -19.22
CA GLY A 104 14.35 -7.79 -20.54
C GLY A 104 14.22 -9.31 -20.55
N GLY A 105 13.88 -9.82 -21.73
CA GLY A 105 13.66 -11.23 -22.00
C GLY A 105 14.94 -11.99 -22.33
N GLU A 106 14.86 -12.92 -23.27
CA GLU A 106 16.00 -13.78 -23.67
C GLU A 106 17.11 -13.02 -24.41
N VAL A 107 16.79 -11.85 -24.97
CA VAL A 107 17.72 -11.07 -25.82
C VAL A 107 18.45 -9.98 -25.03
N ALA A 108 17.83 -9.45 -23.98
CA ALA A 108 18.37 -8.42 -23.10
C ALA A 108 18.22 -8.90 -21.65
N VAL A 109 19.16 -9.70 -21.16
CA VAL A 109 19.09 -10.32 -19.82
C VAL A 109 19.50 -9.30 -18.75
N GLU A 110 18.77 -8.19 -18.69
CA GLU A 110 19.00 -7.06 -17.81
C GLU A 110 17.69 -6.61 -17.18
N GLU A 111 17.79 -5.98 -16.02
CA GLU A 111 16.71 -5.34 -15.30
C GLU A 111 17.15 -4.01 -14.73
N GLU A 112 16.16 -3.15 -14.46
CA GLU A 112 16.35 -1.94 -13.67
C GLU A 112 15.10 -1.67 -12.84
N LEU A 113 15.30 -1.42 -11.55
CA LEU A 113 14.29 -0.90 -10.63
C LEU A 113 14.69 0.52 -10.24
N ALA A 114 13.80 1.49 -10.49
CA ALA A 114 14.00 2.89 -10.14
C ALA A 114 12.79 3.42 -9.38
N LEU A 115 12.99 3.97 -8.18
CA LEU A 115 11.94 4.42 -7.27
C LEU A 115 12.24 5.80 -6.72
N ASP A 116 11.23 6.66 -6.67
CA ASP A 116 11.27 7.91 -5.92
C ASP A 116 10.66 7.65 -4.53
N LEU A 117 11.50 7.70 -3.49
CA LEU A 117 11.16 7.28 -2.13
C LEU A 117 11.24 8.45 -1.15
N SER A 118 10.16 8.65 -0.38
CA SER A 118 10.05 9.57 0.75
C SER A 118 10.20 8.80 2.06
N PHE A 119 11.04 9.31 2.95
CA PHE A 119 11.25 8.77 4.30
C PHE A 119 10.56 9.70 5.30
N ASP A 120 9.58 9.19 6.05
CA ASP A 120 8.76 9.92 7.03
C ASP A 120 8.17 11.24 6.50
N GLY A 121 7.77 11.25 5.22
CA GLY A 121 7.16 12.40 4.56
C GLY A 121 8.14 13.48 4.09
N ALA A 122 9.46 13.25 4.19
CA ALA A 122 10.47 14.10 3.59
C ALA A 122 10.35 14.11 2.04
N PRO A 123 10.96 15.09 1.34
CA PRO A 123 11.01 15.09 -0.12
C PRO A 123 11.52 13.75 -0.68
N ALA A 124 10.90 13.28 -1.76
CA ALA A 124 11.28 12.01 -2.37
C ALA A 124 12.68 12.11 -2.99
N GLN A 125 13.47 11.05 -2.82
CA GLN A 125 14.80 10.89 -3.42
C GLN A 125 14.79 9.73 -4.40
N HIS A 126 15.58 9.82 -5.46
CA HIS A 126 15.60 8.85 -6.54
C HIS A 126 16.61 7.73 -6.25
N PHE A 127 16.11 6.51 -6.08
CA PHE A 127 16.90 5.29 -5.92
C PHE A 127 16.84 4.47 -7.20
N THR A 128 17.98 4.03 -7.70
CA THR A 128 18.02 3.13 -8.86
C THR A 128 19.00 1.99 -8.64
N SER A 129 18.69 0.84 -9.24
CA SER A 129 19.62 -0.27 -9.33
C SER A 129 20.67 -0.08 -10.43
N GLY A 130 20.43 0.86 -11.34
CA GLY A 130 21.00 0.84 -12.68
C GLY A 130 20.55 -0.38 -13.48
N LEU A 131 20.88 -0.38 -14.77
CA LEU A 131 20.67 -1.52 -15.66
C LEU A 131 21.71 -2.60 -15.36
N LYS A 132 21.27 -3.80 -15.00
CA LYS A 132 22.16 -4.91 -14.61
C LYS A 132 21.51 -6.27 -14.81
N PRO A 133 22.26 -7.38 -14.77
CA PRO A 133 21.68 -8.71 -14.78
C PRO A 133 20.72 -8.94 -13.60
N PRO A 134 19.59 -9.64 -13.81
CA PRO A 134 18.60 -9.87 -12.76
C PRO A 134 19.10 -10.82 -11.68
N GLY A 135 18.85 -10.47 -10.40
CA GLY A 135 19.24 -11.30 -9.25
C GLY A 135 18.33 -12.51 -8.98
N ALA A 136 17.16 -12.56 -9.61
CA ALA A 136 16.20 -13.66 -9.45
C ALA A 136 15.39 -13.92 -10.72
N VAL A 137 14.80 -15.11 -10.84
CA VAL A 137 13.85 -15.46 -11.90
C VAL A 137 12.51 -14.79 -11.63
N PHE A 138 11.99 -14.06 -12.63
CA PHE A 138 10.66 -13.45 -12.57
C PHE A 138 9.58 -14.54 -12.36
N PRO A 139 8.57 -14.35 -11.48
CA PRO A 139 8.11 -13.09 -10.93
C PRO A 139 8.80 -12.64 -9.64
N ARG A 140 9.82 -13.34 -9.14
CA ARG A 140 10.61 -12.86 -7.99
C ARG A 140 11.56 -11.74 -8.45
N ILE A 141 11.65 -10.69 -7.65
CA ILE A 141 12.55 -9.56 -7.82
C ILE A 141 13.57 -9.61 -6.69
N GLU A 142 14.85 -9.65 -7.02
CA GLU A 142 15.95 -9.55 -6.06
C GLU A 142 16.97 -8.58 -6.64
N THR A 143 17.03 -7.39 -6.06
CA THR A 143 17.93 -6.34 -6.51
C THR A 143 18.28 -5.38 -5.37
N ARG A 144 19.25 -4.52 -5.62
CA ARG A 144 19.68 -3.43 -4.74
C ARG A 144 19.48 -2.12 -5.49
N ILE A 145 18.85 -1.15 -4.84
CA ILE A 145 18.68 0.23 -5.33
C ILE A 145 19.38 1.19 -4.39
N SER A 146 19.98 2.25 -4.93
CA SER A 146 20.81 3.18 -4.16
C SER A 146 20.69 4.61 -4.68
N LEU A 147 21.10 5.60 -3.89
CA LEU A 147 21.11 7.01 -4.32
C LEU A 147 22.31 7.33 -5.20
N HIS A 148 23.47 6.70 -4.93
CA HIS A 148 24.75 7.05 -5.55
C HIS A 148 25.49 5.83 -6.11
N GLN A 149 24.76 4.81 -6.59
CA GLN A 149 25.32 3.60 -7.19
C GLN A 149 26.28 2.84 -6.26
N GLU A 150 25.99 2.85 -4.96
CA GLU A 150 26.81 2.23 -3.91
C GLU A 150 28.24 2.79 -3.88
N TYR A 151 28.42 4.07 -4.26
CA TYR A 151 29.72 4.72 -4.23
C TYR A 151 29.99 5.42 -2.90
N CYS A 152 31.02 4.95 -2.19
CA CYS A 152 31.59 5.55 -0.99
C CYS A 152 30.66 5.72 0.21
N HIS A 153 29.70 6.65 0.21
CA HIS A 153 28.70 6.80 1.27
C HIS A 153 27.31 6.86 0.65
N ASP A 154 26.51 5.85 0.91
CA ASP A 154 25.24 5.67 0.22
C ASP A 154 24.14 5.14 1.15
N SER A 155 22.91 5.27 0.68
CA SER A 155 21.74 4.62 1.25
C SER A 155 21.27 3.57 0.25
N VAL A 156 21.21 2.32 0.69
CA VAL A 156 20.91 1.19 -0.18
C VAL A 156 19.70 0.43 0.36
N LEU A 157 18.79 0.04 -0.52
CA LEU A 157 17.69 -0.87 -0.19
C LEU A 157 17.89 -2.17 -0.97
N ALA A 158 18.10 -3.26 -0.25
CA ALA A 158 18.02 -4.61 -0.79
C ALA A 158 16.55 -5.03 -0.87
N VAL A 159 16.04 -5.10 -2.10
CA VAL A 159 14.64 -5.41 -2.41
C VAL A 159 14.53 -6.87 -2.82
N VAL A 160 14.00 -7.70 -1.93
CA VAL A 160 13.71 -9.11 -2.22
C VAL A 160 12.21 -9.36 -2.11
N ALA A 161 11.54 -9.33 -3.25
CA ALA A 161 10.09 -9.36 -3.35
C ALA A 161 9.59 -10.51 -4.22
N LYS A 162 8.43 -11.05 -3.88
CA LYS A 162 7.70 -12.02 -4.71
C LYS A 162 6.23 -11.63 -4.77
N PRO A 163 5.47 -12.06 -5.79
CA PRO A 163 4.02 -11.91 -5.78
C PRO A 163 3.48 -12.44 -4.45
N ALA A 164 2.74 -11.58 -3.76
CA ALA A 164 1.90 -12.06 -2.68
C ALA A 164 0.95 -13.07 -3.32
N ALA A 165 0.86 -14.29 -2.76
CA ALA A 165 -0.12 -15.24 -3.22
C ALA A 165 -1.47 -14.53 -3.20
N VAL A 166 -2.07 -14.37 -4.38
CA VAL A 166 -3.45 -13.93 -4.47
C VAL A 166 -4.32 -15.12 -4.08
N THR A 167 -4.22 -15.59 -2.83
CA THR A 167 -5.47 -15.75 -2.10
C THR A 167 -6.11 -14.39 -2.19
N ALA A 168 -7.21 -14.24 -2.93
CA ALA A 168 -7.97 -13.00 -3.07
C ALA A 168 -7.69 -12.09 -1.88
N ALA A 169 -6.80 -11.10 -2.09
CA ALA A 169 -6.03 -10.38 -1.07
C ALA A 169 -6.30 -10.90 0.34
N GLU A 170 -5.58 -11.92 0.82
CA GLU A 170 -5.83 -12.64 2.07
C GLU A 170 -7.15 -12.22 2.73
N GLY A 171 -8.14 -13.10 2.67
CA GLY A 171 -9.06 -13.25 3.79
C GLY A 171 -8.35 -13.56 5.12
N GLY A 172 -7.15 -13.02 5.38
CA GLY A 172 -6.77 -12.48 6.67
C GLY A 172 -7.79 -11.40 6.97
N SER A 173 -8.94 -11.89 7.43
CA SER A 173 -10.18 -11.16 7.61
C SER A 173 -9.88 -9.69 7.84
N ARG A 174 -10.09 -8.88 6.80
CA ARG A 174 -9.75 -7.45 6.80
C ARG A 174 -10.34 -6.87 8.08
N ALA A 175 -9.49 -6.53 9.04
CA ALA A 175 -9.97 -6.00 10.30
C ALA A 175 -10.90 -4.83 9.96
N THR A 176 -12.16 -4.95 10.37
CA THR A 176 -13.20 -4.11 9.80
C THR A 176 -12.89 -2.65 10.07
N PRO A 177 -12.98 -1.75 9.07
CA PRO A 177 -12.74 -0.33 9.30
C PRO A 177 -13.61 0.17 10.46
N ILE A 178 -12.98 0.94 11.35
CA ILE A 178 -13.69 1.66 12.39
C ILE A 178 -14.32 2.92 11.75
N ILE A 179 -15.63 3.05 11.87
CA ILE A 179 -16.40 4.24 11.52
C ILE A 179 -16.75 4.96 12.82
N ALA A 180 -16.45 6.25 12.91
CA ALA A 180 -16.84 7.07 14.06
C ALA A 180 -17.82 8.14 13.60
N THR A 181 -19.04 8.11 14.12
CA THR A 181 -20.11 9.04 13.75
C THR A 181 -20.83 9.58 14.99
N PRO A 182 -20.88 10.92 15.19
CA PRO A 182 -20.16 11.95 14.41
C PRO A 182 -18.66 11.94 14.71
N ASN A 183 -17.84 12.43 13.77
CA ASN A 183 -16.42 12.73 13.97
C ASN A 183 -16.03 13.88 13.03
N PRO A 184 -15.71 15.09 13.54
CA PRO A 184 -15.56 15.48 14.94
C PRO A 184 -16.85 15.40 15.79
N PHE A 185 -16.71 15.32 17.12
CA PHE A 185 -17.84 15.26 18.05
C PHE A 185 -17.68 16.19 19.26
N ALA A 186 -18.81 16.67 19.79
CA ALA A 186 -18.84 17.51 20.99
C ALA A 186 -19.00 16.69 22.27
N THR A 187 -20.05 15.87 22.36
CA THR A 187 -20.37 15.12 23.60
C THR A 187 -20.07 13.63 23.46
N ALA A 188 -20.52 13.00 22.38
CA ALA A 188 -20.32 11.58 22.17
C ALA A 188 -20.11 11.23 20.68
N THR A 189 -19.42 10.12 20.43
CA THR A 189 -19.27 9.52 19.10
C THR A 189 -19.61 8.04 19.16
N THR A 190 -20.29 7.53 18.13
CA THR A 190 -20.54 6.09 17.98
C THR A 190 -19.46 5.48 17.12
N ILE A 191 -18.78 4.49 17.66
CA ILE A 191 -17.70 3.75 17.02
C ILE A 191 -18.27 2.42 16.49
N GLY A 192 -18.50 2.37 15.19
CA GLY A 192 -18.99 1.21 14.45
C GLY A 192 -17.85 0.40 13.82
N PHE A 193 -17.99 -0.92 13.85
CA PHE A 193 -17.14 -1.89 13.16
C PHE A 193 -17.95 -3.18 12.92
N THR A 194 -17.45 -4.12 12.14
CA THR A 194 -18.09 -5.41 11.86
C THR A 194 -17.21 -6.52 12.43
N MET A 195 -17.81 -7.50 13.07
CA MET A 195 -17.13 -8.75 13.41
C MET A 195 -17.29 -9.71 12.23
N PRO A 196 -16.21 -10.14 11.58
CA PRO A 196 -16.27 -11.02 10.41
C PRO A 196 -16.60 -12.46 10.77
N HIS A 197 -16.27 -12.86 12.00
CA HIS A 197 -16.70 -14.10 12.64
C HIS A 197 -16.94 -13.80 14.12
N GLU A 198 -17.66 -14.68 14.82
CA GLU A 198 -17.74 -14.60 16.27
C GLU A 198 -16.34 -14.69 16.92
N GLY A 199 -16.08 -13.88 17.95
CA GLY A 199 -14.75 -13.86 18.54
C GLY A 199 -14.52 -12.77 19.59
N LEU A 200 -13.30 -12.74 20.12
CA LEU A 200 -12.89 -11.73 21.12
C LEU A 200 -12.52 -10.42 20.44
N ALA A 201 -13.03 -9.32 20.98
CA ALA A 201 -12.69 -7.96 20.57
C ALA A 201 -12.32 -7.10 21.78
N THR A 202 -11.32 -6.24 21.60
CA THR A 202 -10.94 -5.19 22.55
C THR A 202 -10.98 -3.86 21.83
N LEU A 203 -11.76 -2.90 22.35
CA LEU A 203 -11.89 -1.57 21.79
C LEU A 203 -11.53 -0.55 22.86
N ARG A 204 -10.48 0.23 22.60
CA ARG A 204 -9.94 1.23 23.53
C ARG A 204 -9.69 2.54 22.82
N VAL A 205 -9.79 3.63 23.56
CA VAL A 205 -9.48 4.99 23.12
C VAL A 205 -8.23 5.47 23.85
N PHE A 206 -7.31 6.07 23.10
CA PHE A 206 -6.02 6.57 23.60
C PHE A 206 -5.87 8.05 23.28
N ASP A 207 -5.12 8.79 24.11
CA ASP A 207 -4.60 10.09 23.73
C ASP A 207 -3.39 9.96 22.77
N LEU A 208 -2.91 11.08 22.22
CA LEU A 208 -1.74 11.08 21.32
C LEU A 208 -0.44 10.67 22.01
N GLY A 209 -0.37 10.74 23.35
CA GLY A 209 0.76 10.23 24.13
C GLY A 209 0.72 8.72 24.36
N GLY A 210 -0.28 8.02 23.79
CA GLY A 210 -0.47 6.58 23.94
C GLY A 210 -1.08 6.18 25.29
N ARG A 211 -1.48 7.14 26.14
CA ARG A 211 -2.15 6.83 27.40
C ARG A 211 -3.59 6.42 27.11
N ARG A 212 -4.05 5.34 27.73
CA ARG A 212 -5.43 4.87 27.59
C ARG A 212 -6.37 5.87 28.23
N ALA A 213 -7.21 6.47 27.40
CA ALA A 213 -8.28 7.36 27.85
C ALA A 213 -9.49 6.53 28.31
N ARG A 214 -9.96 5.58 27.49
CA ARG A 214 -11.18 4.82 27.78
C ARG A 214 -11.11 3.38 27.27
N THR A 215 -11.71 2.44 27.99
CA THR A 215 -11.99 1.08 27.51
C THR A 215 -13.48 0.94 27.20
N LEU A 216 -13.82 0.60 25.96
CA LEU A 216 -15.21 0.42 25.50
C LEU A 216 -15.58 -1.06 25.38
N LEU A 217 -14.60 -1.91 25.09
CA LEU A 217 -14.69 -3.37 25.12
C LEU A 217 -13.36 -3.90 25.64
N ASP A 218 -13.40 -4.85 26.58
CA ASP A 218 -12.20 -5.53 27.07
C ASP A 218 -12.33 -7.04 26.89
N ARG A 219 -11.61 -7.58 25.90
CA ARG A 219 -11.66 -9.01 25.53
C ARG A 219 -13.08 -9.58 25.50
N ALA A 220 -14.05 -8.81 25.02
CA ALA A 220 -15.44 -9.21 24.98
C ALA A 220 -15.67 -10.18 23.82
N ARG A 221 -16.40 -11.28 24.05
CA ARG A 221 -16.85 -12.16 22.96
C ARG A 221 -18.06 -11.54 22.27
N LEU A 222 -17.97 -11.34 20.96
CA LEU A 222 -19.01 -10.74 20.13
C LEU A 222 -19.46 -11.70 19.03
N PRO A 223 -20.73 -11.65 18.61
CA PRO A 223 -21.20 -12.40 17.45
C PRO A 223 -20.63 -11.82 16.15
N GLU A 224 -20.72 -12.58 15.07
CA GLU A 224 -20.52 -12.08 13.70
C GLU A 224 -21.55 -10.98 13.36
N GLY A 225 -21.16 -9.99 12.56
CA GLY A 225 -22.02 -8.91 12.09
C GLY A 225 -21.64 -7.52 12.64
N PRO A 226 -22.43 -6.48 12.32
CA PRO A 226 -22.15 -5.10 12.68
C PRO A 226 -22.27 -4.86 14.19
N ILE A 227 -21.29 -4.15 14.76
CA ILE A 227 -21.18 -3.79 16.18
C ILE A 227 -20.98 -2.29 16.29
N ALA A 228 -21.65 -1.65 17.25
CA ALA A 228 -21.46 -0.25 17.59
C ALA A 228 -21.23 -0.06 19.08
N ARG A 229 -20.32 0.83 19.45
CA ARG A 229 -20.07 1.25 20.84
C ARG A 229 -19.95 2.76 20.93
N SER A 230 -20.65 3.36 21.89
CA SER A 230 -20.60 4.80 22.11
C SER A 230 -19.44 5.15 23.04
N TRP A 231 -18.71 6.21 22.70
CA TRP A 231 -17.83 6.91 23.62
C TRP A 231 -18.43 8.27 23.94
N ASP A 232 -18.70 8.50 25.22
CA ASP A 232 -19.27 9.72 25.81
C ASP A 232 -18.23 10.82 26.08
N GLY A 233 -17.03 10.69 25.51
CA GLY A 233 -15.95 11.64 25.73
C GLY A 233 -15.38 11.64 27.15
N ARG A 234 -15.68 10.64 27.99
CA ARG A 234 -15.11 10.49 29.33
C ARG A 234 -13.99 9.47 29.37
N ARG A 235 -13.08 9.63 30.30
CA ARG A 235 -11.99 8.68 30.57
C ARG A 235 -12.46 7.52 31.46
N ASP A 236 -11.61 6.53 31.67
CA ASP A 236 -11.86 5.39 32.58
C ASP A 236 -12.06 5.85 34.05
N ASP A 237 -11.47 6.98 34.44
CA ASP A 237 -11.63 7.61 35.78
C ASP A 237 -12.96 8.38 35.94
N GLY A 238 -13.81 8.38 34.92
CA GLY A 238 -15.10 9.08 34.90
C GLY A 238 -15.00 10.59 34.61
N LEU A 239 -13.79 11.16 34.60
CA LEU A 239 -13.57 12.56 34.26
C LEU A 239 -13.72 12.79 32.77
N GLU A 240 -14.03 14.03 32.42
CA GLU A 240 -14.11 14.44 31.03
C GLU A 240 -12.73 14.41 30.37
N ALA A 241 -12.64 13.77 29.20
CA ALA A 241 -11.42 13.80 28.39
C ALA A 241 -11.28 15.21 27.79
N PRO A 242 -10.10 15.86 27.83
CA PRO A 242 -9.92 17.18 27.24
C PRO A 242 -10.25 17.22 25.74
N PRO A 243 -10.60 18.37 25.16
CA PRO A 243 -10.63 18.55 23.72
C PRO A 243 -9.31 18.13 23.08
N GLY A 244 -9.37 17.49 21.91
CA GLY A 244 -8.17 17.07 21.20
C GLY A 244 -8.35 15.83 20.32
N LEU A 245 -7.22 15.35 19.81
CA LEU A 245 -7.15 14.14 19.01
C LEU A 245 -6.99 12.91 19.90
N TYR A 246 -7.75 11.88 19.55
CA TYR A 246 -7.71 10.58 20.19
C TYR A 246 -7.62 9.47 19.15
N LEU A 247 -7.13 8.31 19.54
CA LEU A 247 -7.05 7.12 18.70
C LEU A 247 -7.98 6.04 19.27
N ALA A 248 -9.02 5.68 18.53
CA ALA A 248 -9.76 4.45 18.78
C ALA A 248 -8.98 3.29 18.17
N ARG A 249 -8.68 2.26 18.96
CA ARG A 249 -7.99 1.05 18.53
C ARG A 249 -8.87 -0.15 18.81
N LEU A 250 -9.15 -0.92 17.76
CA LEU A 250 -9.82 -2.21 17.84
C LEU A 250 -8.77 -3.31 17.64
N ASP A 251 -8.68 -4.22 18.60
CA ASP A 251 -7.90 -5.46 18.52
C ASP A 251 -8.88 -6.64 18.43
N THR A 252 -8.70 -7.49 17.42
CA THR A 252 -9.46 -8.73 17.21
C THR A 252 -8.51 -9.86 16.81
N ALA A 253 -9.02 -11.10 16.73
CA ALA A 253 -8.24 -12.23 16.21
C ALA A 253 -7.75 -12.02 14.76
N VAL A 254 -8.44 -11.15 14.02
CA VAL A 254 -8.20 -10.92 12.59
C VAL A 254 -7.31 -9.72 12.31
N GLY A 255 -7.01 -8.92 13.35
CA GLY A 255 -6.06 -7.82 13.25
C GLY A 255 -6.37 -6.65 14.17
N ARG A 256 -5.52 -5.63 14.06
CA ARG A 256 -5.62 -4.36 14.78
C ARG A 256 -5.88 -3.23 13.80
N VAL A 257 -6.88 -2.42 14.08
CA VAL A 257 -7.19 -1.20 13.32
C VAL A 257 -7.29 0.00 14.24
N THR A 258 -6.91 1.17 13.73
CA THR A 258 -6.96 2.45 14.43
C THR A 258 -7.75 3.48 13.65
N ARG A 259 -8.44 4.38 14.37
CA ARG A 259 -9.14 5.54 13.79
C ARG A 259 -8.96 6.77 14.67
N ILE A 260 -8.61 7.89 14.02
CA ILE A 260 -8.55 9.20 14.66
C ILE A 260 -9.96 9.66 15.01
N LEU A 261 -10.15 10.10 16.25
CA LEU A 261 -11.33 10.78 16.76
C LEU A 261 -10.96 12.21 17.12
N VAL A 262 -11.85 13.15 16.84
CA VAL A 262 -11.67 14.57 17.17
C VAL A 262 -12.74 14.99 18.18
N LYS A 263 -12.33 15.24 19.44
CA LYS A 263 -13.20 15.76 20.50
C LYS A 263 -13.10 17.28 20.57
N LEU A 264 -14.24 17.97 20.57
CA LEU A 264 -14.28 19.44 20.44
C LEU A 264 -14.39 20.21 21.76
N ARG A 265 -14.99 19.63 22.82
CA ARG A 265 -15.30 20.32 24.09
C ARG A 265 -15.18 19.36 25.25
#